data_AF-A0A448YPW1-F1
#
_entry.id   AF-A0A448YPW1-F1
#
_cell.length_a   1.000
_cell.length_b   1.000
_cell.length_c   1.000
_cell.angle_alpha   90.00
_cell.angle_beta   90.00
_cell.angle_gamma   90.00
#
_symmetry.space_group_name_H-M   'P 1'
#
loop_
_entity.id
_entity.type
_entity.pdbx_description
1 polymer ?
#
loop_
_entity_poly.entity_id
_entity_poly.type
_entity_poly.pdbx_seq_one_letter_code
_entity_poly.pdbx_strand_id
1 'polypeptide(L)' 'MSTSLRKKPAKQVTKLMNATLQCTELSAAYGNCILKNYQNVTKDACVQEFMAYKKCVVKHMGRTF' A
#
# COMPACT_ATOMS: atom_id res chain seq x y z
N MET A 1 31.82 -16.89 -13.71
CA MET A 1 30.87 -16.59 -12.61
C MET A 1 29.73 -15.77 -13.18
N SER A 2 28.58 -16.39 -13.45
CA SER A 2 27.41 -15.67 -13.98
C SER A 2 26.25 -15.95 -13.04
N THR A 3 26.00 -14.98 -12.17
CA THR A 3 24.94 -15.01 -11.17
C THR A 3 23.58 -15.08 -11.86
N SER A 4 22.86 -16.16 -11.59
CA SER A 4 21.45 -16.33 -11.90
C SER A 4 20.65 -15.22 -11.18
N LEU A 5 20.37 -14.12 -11.88
CA LEU A 5 19.41 -13.12 -11.43
C LEU A 5 18.02 -13.76 -11.43
N ARG A 6 17.57 -14.22 -10.25
CA ARG A 6 16.19 -14.67 -10.02
C ARG A 6 15.24 -13.52 -10.37
N LYS A 7 14.73 -13.50 -11.61
CA LYS A 7 13.83 -12.51 -12.22
C LYS A 7 12.40 -12.46 -11.62
N LYS A 8 12.22 -12.89 -10.37
CA LYS A 8 10.90 -13.09 -9.71
C LYS A 8 10.44 -11.98 -8.75
N PRO A 9 11.27 -11.21 -8.00
CA PRO A 9 10.76 -10.24 -7.03
C PRO A 9 10.19 -8.97 -7.69
N ALA A 10 10.73 -8.57 -8.85
CA ALA A 10 10.28 -7.36 -9.55
C ALA A 10 8.80 -7.41 -9.94
N LYS A 11 8.28 -8.56 -10.40
CA LYS A 11 6.88 -8.69 -10.83
C LYS A 11 5.88 -8.42 -9.70
N GLN A 12 6.18 -8.86 -8.47
CA GLN A 12 5.30 -8.61 -7.31
C GLN A 12 5.37 -7.16 -6.84
N VAL A 13 6.56 -6.56 -6.83
CA VAL A 13 6.72 -5.14 -6.50
C VAL A 13 6.00 -4.28 -7.53
N THR A 14 6.16 -4.55 -8.82
CA THR A 14 5.42 -3.83 -9.88
C THR A 14 3.90 -3.98 -9.73
N LYS A 15 3.41 -5.17 -9.37
CA LYS A 15 1.96 -5.38 -9.13
C LYS A 15 1.47 -4.58 -7.92
N LEU A 16 2.26 -4.50 -6.84
CA LEU A 16 1.96 -3.65 -5.69
C LEU A 16 1.93 -2.18 -6.08
N MET A 17 2.96 -1.70 -6.79
CA MET A 17 3.02 -0.31 -7.24
C MET A 17 1.82 0.04 -8.11
N ASN A 18 1.46 -0.82 -9.06
CA ASN A 18 0.28 -0.63 -9.89
C ASN A 18 -1.01 -0.61 -9.04
N ALA A 19 -1.15 -1.49 -8.05
CA ALA A 19 -2.31 -1.48 -7.15
C ALA A 19 -2.36 -0.19 -6.31
N THR A 20 -1.23 0.29 -5.80
CA THR A 20 -1.15 1.57 -5.08
C THR A 20 -1.51 2.75 -5.98
N LEU A 21 -1.05 2.75 -7.24
CA LEU A 21 -1.37 3.80 -8.22
C LEU A 21 -2.88 3.88 -8.54
N GLN A 22 -3.59 2.75 -8.50
CA GLN A 22 -5.06 2.71 -8.66
C GLN A 22 -5.80 3.20 -7.41
N CYS A 23 -5.12 3.30 -6.26
CA CYS A 23 -5.69 3.67 -4.97
C CYS A 23 -5.08 4.99 -4.44
N THR A 24 -4.61 5.87 -5.34
CA THR A 24 -3.90 7.11 -5.00
C THR A 24 -4.72 8.06 -4.14
N GLU A 25 -6.02 8.21 -4.40
CA GLU A 25 -6.91 9.06 -3.59
C GLU A 25 -7.00 8.57 -2.14
N LEU A 26 -7.15 7.25 -1.95
CA LEU A 26 -7.19 6.63 -0.62
C LEU A 26 -5.83 6.68 0.08
N SER A 27 -4.74 6.51 -0.68
CA SER A 27 -3.37 6.66 -0.20
C SER A 27 -3.11 8.09 0.30
N ALA A 28 -3.56 9.10 -0.45
CA ALA A 28 -3.43 10.50 -0.09
C ALA A 28 -4.27 10.87 1.14
N ALA A 29 -5.50 10.36 1.25
CA ALA A 29 -6.33 10.54 2.44
C ALA A 29 -5.68 9.94 3.69
N TYR A 30 -5.17 8.71 3.60
CA TYR A 30 -4.43 8.05 4.68
C TYR A 30 -3.17 8.84 5.06
N GLY A 31 -2.37 9.26 4.06
CA GLY A 31 -1.18 10.08 4.28
C GLY A 31 -1.50 11.41 4.96
N ASN A 32 -2.59 12.08 4.57
CA ASN A 32 -3.02 13.33 5.19
C ASN A 32 -3.44 13.13 6.66
N CYS A 33 -4.15 12.04 6.98
CA CYS A 33 -4.45 11.70 8.37
C CYS A 33 -3.18 11.47 9.19
N ILE A 34 -2.19 10.74 8.64
CA ILE A 34 -0.90 10.52 9.31
C ILE A 34 -0.17 11.84 9.52
N LEU A 35 -0.12 12.72 8.53
CA LEU A 35 0.56 14.03 8.66
C LEU A 35 -0.08 14.91 9.74
N LYS A 36 -1.42 14.94 9.79
CA LYS A 36 -2.16 15.67 10.84
C LYS A 36 -1.90 15.12 12.23
N ASN A 37 -1.75 13.81 12.35
CA ASN A 37 -1.57 13.13 13.63
C ASN A 37 -0.11 12.76 13.91
N TYR A 38 0.87 13.18 13.10
CA TYR A 38 2.25 12.64 13.14
C TYR A 38 2.92 12.76 14.51
N GLN A 39 2.59 13.80 15.26
CA GLN A 39 3.09 14.03 16.63
C GLN A 39 2.46 13.11 17.67
N ASN A 40 1.23 12.64 17.43
CA ASN A 40 0.40 11.91 18.36
C ASN A 40 -0.21 10.64 17.71
N VAL A 41 0.52 9.99 16.79
CA VAL A 41 0.07 8.76 16.13
C VAL A 41 -0.11 7.71 17.22
N THR A 42 -1.37 7.53 17.63
CA THR A 42 -1.82 6.43 18.45
C THR A 42 -2.25 5.29 17.54
N LYS A 43 -2.21 4.07 18.08
CA LYS A 43 -2.77 2.92 17.39
C LYS A 43 -4.24 3.25 17.04
N ASP A 44 -4.60 3.01 15.80
CA ASP A 44 -5.93 3.22 15.22
C ASP A 44 -6.34 4.67 14.87
N ALA A 45 -5.46 5.67 15.02
CA ALA A 45 -5.77 7.08 14.70
C ALA A 45 -6.23 7.31 13.24
N CYS A 46 -5.70 6.53 12.29
CA CYS A 46 -6.04 6.60 10.86
C CYS A 46 -6.55 5.25 10.33
N VAL A 47 -7.18 4.45 11.20
CA VAL A 47 -7.56 3.07 10.85
C VAL A 47 -8.61 3.02 9.75
N GLN A 48 -9.50 4.00 9.69
CA GLN A 48 -10.59 4.03 8.71
C GLN A 48 -10.05 4.24 7.30
N GLU A 49 -9.16 5.22 7.13
CA GLU A 49 -8.49 5.53 5.87
C GLU A 49 -7.55 4.38 5.47
N PHE A 50 -6.83 3.81 6.43
CA PHE A 50 -5.99 2.65 6.19
C PHE A 50 -6.80 1.44 5.70
N MET A 51 -7.95 1.15 6.34
CA MET A 51 -8.81 0.04 5.93
C MET A 51 -9.36 0.24 4.52
N ALA A 52 -9.78 1.46 4.17
CA ALA A 52 -10.25 1.80 2.83
C ALA A 52 -9.13 1.63 1.79
N TYR A 53 -7.95 2.20 2.06
CA TYR A 53 -6.76 2.04 1.20
C TYR A 53 -6.36 0.58 1.04
N LYS A 54 -6.26 -0.18 2.14
CA LYS A 54 -5.95 -1.60 2.15
C LYS A 54 -6.94 -2.38 1.30
N LYS A 55 -8.25 -2.15 1.46
CA LYS A 55 -9.29 -2.85 0.69
C LYS A 55 -9.11 -2.63 -0.81
N CYS A 56 -8.79 -1.41 -1.21
CA CYS A 56 -8.51 -1.07 -2.61
C CYS A 56 -7.24 -1.80 -3.11
N VAL A 57 -6.11 -1.68 -2.40
CA VAL A 57 -4.84 -2.30 -2.81
C VAL A 57 -4.96 -3.82 -2.90
N VAL A 58 -5.61 -4.46 -1.92
CA VAL A 58 -5.82 -5.91 -1.86
C VAL A 58 -6.70 -6.39 -3.03
N LYS A 59 -7.75 -5.64 -3.37
CA LYS A 59 -8.59 -5.89 -4.56
C LYS A 59 -7.77 -5.89 -5.84
N HIS A 60 -6.89 -4.89 -6.03
CA HIS A 60 -6.04 -4.80 -7.23
C HIS A 60 -4.84 -5.76 -7.22
N MET A 61 -4.39 -6.21 -6.04
CA MET A 61 -3.39 -7.27 -5.92
C MET A 61 -3.92 -8.66 -6.27
N GLY A 62 -5.24 -8.86 -6.25
CA GLY A 62 -5.86 -10.18 -6.44
C GLY A 62 -5.48 -11.17 -5.35
N ARG A 63 -5.21 -10.67 -4.14
CA ARG A 63 -4.96 -11.49 -2.95
C ARG A 63 -6.24 -11.46 -2.10
N THR A 64 -7.05 -12.50 -2.18
CA THR A 64 -8.12 -12.72 -1.21
C THR A 64 -7.48 -13.25 0.07
N PHE A 65 -7.76 -12.63 1.22
CA PHE A 65 -7.40 -13.14 2.55
C PHE A 65 -8.54 -14.00 3.08
#